data_AF-A0A961Y2W7-F1
#
_entry.id   AF-A0A961Y2W7-F1
#
_cell.length_a   1.000
_cell.length_b   1.000
_cell.length_c   1.000
_cell.angle_alpha   90.00
_cell.angle_beta   90.00
_cell.angle_gamma   90.00
#
_symmetry.space_group_name_H-M   'P 1'
#
loop_
_entity.id
_entity.type
_entity.pdbx_description
1 polymer ?
#
loop_
_entity_poly.entity_id
_entity_poly.type
_entity_poly.pdbx_seq_one_letter_code
_entity_poly.pdbx_strand_id
1 'polypeptide(L)'
;INVPDHVDTLYIAADNDGPGRCAAMAAVGSHNIPERQIIRDPPPRRFHDWAQAAAKTARPRDEKNSSKNAYKSDFTDADISSSI
;
A
#
# COMPACT_ATOMS: atom_id res chain seq x y z
N ILE A 1 8.41 7.51 -15.33
CA ILE A 1 6.94 7.70 -15.24
C ILE A 1 6.61 8.96 -16.02
N ASN A 2 5.60 8.95 -16.87
CA ASN A 2 5.17 10.15 -17.59
C ASN A 2 4.00 10.79 -16.82
N VAL A 3 4.10 12.07 -16.46
CA VAL A 3 3.04 12.82 -15.76
C VAL A 3 2.38 13.74 -16.78
N PRO A 4 1.07 13.61 -17.04
CA PRO A 4 0.38 14.41 -18.04
C PRO A 4 0.49 15.92 -17.80
N ASP A 5 0.57 16.70 -18.88
CA ASP A 5 0.81 18.15 -18.80
C ASP A 5 -0.32 18.93 -18.12
N HIS A 6 -1.55 18.42 -18.15
CA HIS A 6 -2.70 19.03 -17.46
C HIS A 6 -2.68 18.84 -15.93
N VAL A 7 -1.68 18.13 -15.39
CA VAL A 7 -1.50 18.00 -13.94
C VAL A 7 -0.79 19.23 -13.42
N ASP A 8 -1.58 20.12 -12.83
CA ASP A 8 -1.11 21.38 -12.26
C ASP A 8 -0.33 21.18 -10.95
N THR A 9 -0.66 20.16 -10.16
CA THR A 9 -0.02 19.90 -8.86
C THR A 9 0.44 18.44 -8.74
N LEU A 10 1.72 18.24 -8.48
CA LEU A 10 2.34 16.94 -8.26
C LEU A 10 2.86 16.83 -6.82
N TYR A 11 2.31 15.88 -6.06
CA TYR A 11 2.81 15.53 -4.73
C TYR A 11 3.84 14.40 -4.85
N ILE A 12 5.02 14.60 -4.25
CA ILE A 12 6.08 13.60 -4.15
C ILE A 12 6.09 13.06 -2.73
N ALA A 13 5.45 11.90 -2.56
CA ALA A 13 5.50 11.12 -1.34
C ALA A 13 6.80 10.31 -1.30
N ALA A 14 7.76 10.73 -0.48
CA ALA A 14 9.08 10.10 -0.39
C ALA A 14 9.37 9.62 1.03
N ASP A 15 10.18 8.58 1.15
CA ASP A 15 10.61 8.05 2.43
C ASP A 15 11.53 9.03 3.17
N ASN A 16 11.53 8.93 4.50
CA ASN A 16 12.27 9.79 5.42
C ASN A 16 13.73 9.35 5.63
N ASP A 17 14.36 8.81 4.59
CA ASP A 17 15.74 8.34 4.62
C ASP A 17 16.61 9.04 3.57
N GLY A 18 17.89 8.66 3.51
CA GLY A 18 18.83 9.23 2.54
C GLY A 18 18.37 8.97 1.09
N PRO A 19 18.17 7.71 0.70
CA PRO A 19 17.68 7.35 -0.63
C PRO A 19 16.36 8.02 -1.03
N GLY A 20 15.36 8.02 -0.16
CA GLY A 20 14.07 8.67 -0.39
C GLY A 20 14.21 10.17 -0.62
N ARG A 21 15.07 10.86 0.14
CA ARG A 21 15.37 12.27 -0.10
C ARG A 21 16.05 12.51 -1.45
N CYS A 22 16.99 11.66 -1.84
CA CYS A 22 17.67 11.76 -3.13
C CYS A 22 16.69 11.51 -4.29
N ALA A 23 15.85 10.47 -4.19
CA ALA A 23 14.83 10.16 -5.19
C ALA A 23 13.83 11.32 -5.34
N ALA A 24 13.39 11.93 -4.23
CA ALA A 24 12.52 13.09 -4.28
C ALA A 24 13.15 14.27 -5.02
N MET A 25 14.43 14.56 -4.78
CA MET A 25 15.15 15.63 -5.48
C MET A 25 15.27 15.36 -6.98
N ALA A 26 15.56 14.11 -7.36
CA ALA A 26 15.62 13.71 -8.77
C ALA A 26 14.26 13.85 -9.46
N ALA A 27 13.17 13.48 -8.77
CA ALA A 27 11.81 13.63 -9.26
C ALA A 27 11.40 15.10 -9.43
N VAL A 28 11.78 15.98 -8.48
CA VAL A 28 11.58 17.44 -8.63
C VAL A 28 12.26 17.93 -9.91
N GLY A 29 13.53 17.58 -10.13
CA GLY A 29 14.26 18.02 -11.32
C GLY A 29 13.67 17.49 -12.63
N SER A 30 13.20 16.23 -12.64
CA SER A 30 12.71 15.57 -13.86
C SER A 30 11.31 16.01 -14.28
N HIS A 31 10.51 16.55 -13.36
CA HIS A 31 9.12 16.92 -13.61
C HIS A 31 8.86 18.43 -13.51
N ASN A 32 9.93 19.23 -13.38
CA ASN A 32 9.86 20.69 -13.30
C ASN A 32 9.45 21.29 -14.64
N ILE A 33 8.18 21.66 -14.77
CA ILE A 33 7.65 22.44 -15.89
C ILE A 33 7.01 23.72 -15.32
N PRO A 34 7.00 24.85 -16.05
CA PRO A 34 6.57 26.14 -15.51
C PRO A 34 5.15 26.15 -14.92
N GLU A 35 4.24 25.40 -15.54
CA GLU A 35 2.82 25.36 -15.20
C GLU A 35 2.51 24.38 -14.04
N ARG A 36 3.48 23.56 -13.63
CA ARG A 36 3.29 22.52 -12.62
C ARG A 36 3.94 22.89 -11.29
N GLN A 37 3.13 22.92 -10.24
CA GLN A 37 3.60 22.97 -8.88
C GLN A 37 4.03 21.58 -8.39
N ILE A 38 5.24 21.48 -7.84
CA ILE A 38 5.73 20.25 -7.22
C ILE A 38 5.82 20.45 -5.70
N ILE A 39 5.18 19.57 -4.95
CA ILE A 39 5.14 19.61 -3.48
C ILE A 39 5.76 18.32 -2.95
N ARG A 40 6.79 18.43 -2.11
CA ARG A 40 7.33 17.28 -1.36
C ARG A 40 6.46 17.02 -0.15
N ASP A 41 5.96 15.80 -0.03
CA ASP A 41 5.07 15.37 1.06
C ASP A 41 5.63 14.11 1.75
N PRO A 42 6.75 14.23 2.48
CA PRO A 42 7.29 13.11 3.23
C PRO A 42 6.37 12.77 4.41
N PRO A 43 6.41 11.52 4.91
CA PRO A 43 5.67 11.16 6.11
C PRO A 43 6.15 11.98 7.31
N PRO A 44 5.37 12.07 8.41
CA PRO A 44 5.83 12.75 9.63
C PRO A 44 7.17 12.20 10.10
N ARG A 45 8.06 13.07 10.62
CA ARG A 45 9.48 12.75 10.93
C ARG A 45 9.75 11.49 11.75
N ARG A 46 8.76 11.01 12.51
CA ARG A 46 8.84 9.80 13.34
C ARG A 46 8.62 8.50 12.56
N PHE A 47 8.21 8.59 11.30
CA PHE A 47 7.95 7.46 10.42
C PHE A 47 8.97 7.43 9.30
N HIS A 48 9.42 6.22 8.97
CA HIS A 48 10.34 5.97 7.87
C HIS A 48 9.65 6.13 6.52
N ASP A 49 8.44 5.59 6.37
CA ASP A 49 7.67 5.63 5.14
C ASP A 49 6.17 5.84 5.43
N TRP A 50 5.38 6.04 4.38
CA TRP A 50 3.93 6.21 4.50
C TRP A 50 3.19 4.93 4.91
N ALA A 51 3.75 3.74 4.62
CA ALA A 51 3.14 2.47 5.05
C ALA A 51 3.19 2.32 6.57
N GLN A 52 4.31 2.70 7.20
CA GLN A 52 4.49 2.72 8.65
C GLN A 52 3.57 3.76 9.31
N ALA A 53 3.41 4.93 8.69
CA ALA A 53 2.48 5.95 9.16
C ALA A 53 1.02 5.46 9.10
N ALA A 54 0.64 4.81 8.00
CA ALA A 54 -0.68 4.23 7.81
C ALA A 54 -0.97 3.10 8.81
N ALA A 55 -0.01 2.20 9.05
CA ALA A 55 -0.16 1.09 9.98
C ALA A 55 -0.46 1.54 11.42
N LYS A 56 0.07 2.68 11.86
CA LYS A 56 -0.25 3.25 13.19
C LYS A 56 -1.61 3.93 13.26
N THR A 57 -2.16 4.33 12.12
CA THR A 57 -3.43 5.06 12.03
C THR A 57 -4.60 4.10 11.77
N ALA A 58 -4.33 2.95 11.16
CA ALA A 58 -5.29 1.87 11.01
C ALA A 58 -5.74 1.40 12.41
N ARG A 59 -7.03 1.61 12.73
CA ARG A 59 -7.64 0.94 13.88
C ARG A 59 -7.51 -0.58 13.65
N PRO A 60 -7.34 -1.39 14.71
CA PRO A 60 -7.42 -2.83 14.55
C PRO A 60 -8.75 -3.17 13.88
N ARG A 61 -8.68 -3.81 12.71
CA ARG A 61 -9.85 -4.38 12.04
C ARG A 61 -10.46 -5.36 13.06
N ASP A 62 -11.75 -5.22 13.37
CA ASP A 62 -12.49 -6.10 14.27
C ASP A 62 -12.52 -7.53 13.69
N GLU A 63 -11.45 -8.27 13.88
CA GLU A 63 -11.24 -9.64 13.39
C GLU A 63 -11.91 -10.66 14.34
N LYS A 64 -13.10 -10.31 14.88
CA LYS A 64 -13.82 -11.17 15.84
C LYS A 64 -14.82 -12.15 15.22
N ASN A 65 -15.04 -12.14 13.90
CA ASN A 65 -16.13 -12.94 13.31
C ASN A 65 -15.72 -13.95 12.20
N SER A 66 -14.44 -14.16 11.88
CA SER A 66 -14.07 -15.03 10.73
C SER A 66 -13.93 -16.53 11.05
N SER A 67 -13.89 -16.93 12.32
CA SER A 67 -13.46 -18.30 12.67
C SER A 67 -14.57 -19.35 12.86
N LYS A 68 -15.80 -19.16 12.38
CA LYS A 68 -16.92 -20.09 12.69
C LYS A 68 -17.50 -20.93 11.56
N ASN A 69 -17.12 -20.74 10.29
CA ASN A 69 -17.64 -21.58 9.20
C ASN A 69 -16.53 -22.26 8.39
N ALA A 70 -15.66 -23.03 9.06
CA ALA A 70 -14.95 -24.10 8.39
C ALA A 70 -15.89 -25.31 8.34
N TYR A 71 -16.54 -25.51 7.20
CA TYR A 71 -17.27 -26.74 6.89
C TYR A 71 -16.31 -27.91 7.10
N LYS A 72 -16.56 -28.73 8.13
CA LYS A 72 -15.97 -30.07 8.25
C LYS A 72 -16.57 -30.92 7.13
N SER A 73 -15.83 -31.13 6.06
CA SER A 73 -16.10 -32.20 5.10
C SER A 73 -15.29 -33.42 5.52
N ASP A 74 -15.83 -34.20 6.45
CA ASP A 74 -15.32 -35.54 6.76
C ASP A 74 -15.85 -36.50 5.68
N PHE A 75 -15.23 -36.51 4.50
CA PHE A 75 -15.41 -37.57 3.51
C PHE A 75 -14.29 -38.58 3.70
N THR A 76 -14.61 -39.77 4.20
CA THR A 76 -13.69 -40.91 4.26
C THR A 76 -13.94 -41.84 3.07
N ASP A 77 -12.86 -42.31 2.44
CA ASP A 77 -12.79 -43.19 1.25
C ASP A 77 -13.35 -44.63 1.45
N ALA A 78 -14.42 -44.81 2.24
CA ALA A 78 -14.95 -46.13 2.60
C ALA A 78 -16.27 -46.53 1.91
N ASP A 79 -16.94 -45.64 1.17
CA ASP A 79 -18.31 -45.89 0.67
C ASP A 79 -18.41 -46.29 -0.82
N ILE A 80 -17.31 -46.69 -1.48
CA ILE A 80 -17.38 -47.31 -2.80
C ILE A 80 -17.05 -48.80 -2.71
N SER A 81 -17.91 -49.56 -2.04
CA SER A 81 -18.13 -50.98 -2.37
C SER A 81 -19.42 -51.50 -1.72
N SER A 82 -20.21 -52.26 -2.48
CA SER A 82 -21.54 -52.82 -2.20
C SER A 82 -22.69 -51.87 -2.62
N SER A 83 -23.50 -52.14 -3.65
CA SER A 83 -23.81 -53.40 -4.32
C SER A 83 -24.29 -53.16 -5.75
N ILE A 84 -23.93 -54.12 -6.61
CA ILE A 84 -24.71 -54.61 -7.74
C ILE A 84 -26.08 -55.08 -7.24
#